data_AF-D4MXJ3-F1
#
_entry.id   AF-D4MXJ3-F1
#
_cell.length_a   1.000
_cell.length_b   1.000
_cell.length_c   1.000
_cell.angle_alpha   90.00
_cell.angle_beta   90.00
_cell.angle_gamma   90.00
#
_symmetry.space_group_name_H-M   'P 1'
#
loop_
_entity.id
_entity.type
_entity.pdbx_description
1 polymer ?
#
loop_
_entity_poly.entity_id
_entity_poly.type
_entity_poly.pdbx_seq_one_letter_code
_entity_poly.pdbx_strand_id
1 'polypeptide(L)'
;MPELKCEILKMPHHGAFYDEKSGIGLKQILEILQPRDVIISSGDNKKYKHPDIQTIELLKEKNIKVYCTEFTSLCHCNANEFNRKCYGDIEIAVTDTAYEIRTEKENFSLLNHIACQE
;
A
#
# COMPACT_ATOMS: atom_id res chain seq x y z
N MET A 1 -24.96 7.80 8.14
CA MET A 1 -24.24 6.55 7.80
C MET A 1 -23.52 6.10 9.05
N PRO A 2 -23.49 4.80 9.39
CA PRO A 2 -22.65 4.33 10.50
C PRO A 2 -21.19 4.76 10.24
N GLU A 3 -20.48 5.16 11.29
CA GLU A 3 -19.05 5.43 11.22
C GLU A 3 -18.32 4.11 10.93
N LEU A 4 -18.03 3.86 9.66
CA LEU A 4 -17.29 2.69 9.25
C LEU A 4 -15.79 3.00 9.39
N LYS A 5 -15.24 2.79 10.59
CA LYS A 5 -13.79 2.86 10.80
C LYS A 5 -13.16 1.50 10.55
N CYS A 6 -11.92 1.48 10.10
CA CYS A 6 -11.13 0.26 9.98
C CYS A 6 -9.70 0.52 10.41
N GLU A 7 -9.02 -0.50 10.93
CA GLU A 7 -7.59 -0.38 11.22
C GLU A 7 -6.74 -0.72 9.99
N ILE A 8 -7.23 -1.63 9.14
CA ILE A 8 -6.57 -2.09 7.93
C ILE A 8 -7.50 -1.91 6.74
N LEU A 9 -7.01 -1.26 5.69
CA LEU A 9 -7.72 -1.13 4.41
C LEU A 9 -6.94 -1.86 3.31
N LYS A 10 -7.56 -2.88 2.70
CA LYS A 10 -7.08 -3.42 1.42
C LYS A 10 -7.50 -2.45 0.31
N MET A 11 -6.53 -1.85 -0.38
CA MET A 11 -6.83 -0.88 -1.43
C MET A 11 -7.61 -1.53 -2.58
N PRO A 12 -8.67 -0.87 -3.05
CA PRO A 12 -9.39 -1.31 -4.23
C PRO A 12 -8.54 -1.09 -5.49
N HIS A 13 -8.75 -1.94 -6.51
CA HIS A 13 -8.12 -1.86 -7.83
C HIS A 13 -6.59 -1.64 -7.77
N HIS A 14 -5.88 -2.49 -7.03
CA HIS A 14 -4.41 -2.48 -7.00
C HIS A 14 -3.78 -1.14 -6.61
N GLY A 15 -4.51 -0.26 -5.92
CA GLY A 15 -4.04 1.07 -5.55
C GLY A 15 -4.29 2.17 -6.58
N ALA A 16 -5.32 2.03 -7.44
CA ALA A 16 -5.78 3.12 -8.28
C ALA A 16 -6.16 4.37 -7.48
N PHE A 17 -5.98 5.53 -8.12
CA PHE A 17 -6.47 6.79 -7.61
C PHE A 17 -7.89 7.04 -8.09
N TYR A 18 -8.79 7.35 -7.16
CA TYR A 18 -10.18 7.69 -7.46
C TYR A 18 -10.36 9.19 -7.24
N ASP A 19 -10.63 9.90 -8.33
CA ASP A 19 -11.03 11.30 -8.23
C ASP A 19 -12.51 11.42 -7.80
N GLU A 20 -12.87 12.58 -7.26
CA GLU A 20 -14.22 12.84 -6.74
C GLU A 20 -15.23 13.17 -7.86
N LYS A 21 -14.88 12.98 -9.15
CA LYS A 21 -15.72 13.43 -10.26
C LYS A 21 -16.91 12.51 -10.54
N SER A 22 -16.77 11.22 -10.23
CA SER A 22 -17.77 10.19 -10.56
C SER A 22 -18.28 9.43 -9.33
N GLY A 23 -17.92 9.88 -8.13
CA GLY A 23 -18.31 9.23 -6.88
C GLY A 23 -17.44 9.68 -5.71
N ILE A 24 -17.38 8.84 -4.67
CA ILE A 24 -16.52 9.09 -3.52
C ILE A 24 -15.04 8.91 -3.93
N GLY A 25 -14.26 9.97 -3.79
CA GLY A 25 -12.83 9.95 -4.09
C GLY A 25 -12.02 9.30 -2.96
N LEU A 26 -10.77 8.94 -3.27
CA LEU A 26 -9.90 8.26 -2.30
C LEU A 26 -9.71 9.08 -1.02
N LYS A 27 -9.60 10.40 -1.12
CA LYS A 27 -9.44 11.28 0.04
C LYS A 27 -10.59 11.14 1.03
N GLN A 28 -11.83 11.22 0.54
CA GLN A 28 -13.03 11.05 1.34
C GLN A 28 -13.13 9.63 1.93
N ILE A 29 -12.78 8.59 1.16
CA ILE A 29 -12.72 7.21 1.67
C ILE A 29 -11.77 7.13 2.88
N LEU A 30 -10.56 7.68 2.77
CA LEU A 30 -9.57 7.64 3.85
C LEU A 30 -9.98 8.49 5.07
N GLU A 31 -10.74 9.57 4.87
CA GLU A 31 -11.29 10.39 5.96
C GLU A 31 -12.40 9.67 6.74
N ILE A 32 -13.24 8.89 6.06
CA ILE A 32 -14.29 8.09 6.70
C ILE A 32 -13.69 6.87 7.41
N LEU A 33 -12.83 6.12 6.70
CA LEU A 33 -12.32 4.83 7.18
C LEU A 33 -11.21 4.95 8.21
N GLN A 34 -10.43 6.05 8.16
CA GLN A 34 -9.28 6.33 9.03
C GLN A 34 -8.33 5.12 9.27
N PRO A 35 -7.87 4.40 8.22
CA PRO A 35 -7.01 3.24 8.39
C PRO A 35 -5.64 3.60 8.96
N ARG A 36 -5.06 2.69 9.73
CA ARG A 36 -3.67 2.76 10.19
C ARG A 36 -2.72 2.14 9.17
N ASP A 37 -3.11 0.98 8.65
CA ASP A 37 -2.32 0.19 7.71
C ASP A 37 -3.11 -0.03 6.41
N VAL A 38 -2.42 -0.03 5.27
CA VAL A 38 -3.01 -0.25 3.95
C VAL A 38 -2.26 -1.35 3.21
N ILE A 39 -3.01 -2.30 2.67
CA ILE A 39 -2.47 -3.38 1.83
C ILE A 39 -2.83 -3.12 0.38
N ILE A 40 -1.82 -3.10 -0.49
CA ILE A 40 -1.97 -2.92 -1.93
C ILE A 40 -1.46 -4.18 -2.62
N SER A 41 -2.37 -4.92 -3.24
CA SER A 41 -1.95 -6.03 -4.10
C SER A 41 -1.49 -5.47 -5.43
N SER A 42 -0.19 -5.19 -5.56
CA SER A 42 0.41 -4.70 -6.80
C SER A 42 1.91 -4.98 -6.81
N GLY A 43 2.47 -5.03 -8.02
CA GLY A 43 3.90 -5.10 -8.30
C GLY A 43 4.24 -4.17 -9.46
N ASP A 44 5.53 -4.01 -9.73
CA ASP A 44 6.00 -3.06 -10.73
C ASP A 44 5.46 -3.42 -12.14
N ASN A 45 4.72 -2.50 -12.73
CA ASN A 45 4.12 -2.71 -14.03
C ASN A 45 3.94 -1.40 -14.81
N LYS A 46 4.78 -1.23 -15.84
CA LYS A 46 4.78 -0.03 -16.70
C LYS A 46 3.50 0.17 -17.52
N LYS A 47 2.73 -0.90 -17.77
CA LYS A 47 1.50 -0.85 -18.58
C LYS A 47 0.32 -0.30 -17.77
N TYR A 48 0.10 -0.85 -16.57
CA TYR A 48 -1.06 -0.51 -15.76
C TYR A 48 -0.84 0.68 -14.84
N LYS A 49 0.42 1.03 -14.54
CA LYS A 49 0.77 2.19 -13.69
C LYS A 49 0.11 2.13 -12.31
N HIS A 50 0.02 0.94 -11.73
CA HIS A 50 -0.49 0.71 -10.38
C HIS A 50 0.61 0.17 -9.44
N PRO A 51 0.64 0.54 -8.16
CA PRO A 51 -0.23 1.55 -7.55
C PRO A 51 -0.04 2.92 -8.20
N ASP A 52 -1.09 3.74 -8.20
CA ASP A 52 -0.98 5.08 -8.73
C ASP A 52 -0.08 5.93 -7.81
N ILE A 53 0.77 6.77 -8.38
CA ILE A 53 1.67 7.62 -7.58
C ILE A 53 0.89 8.59 -6.69
N GLN A 54 -0.25 9.10 -7.16
CA GLN A 54 -1.10 10.00 -6.39
C GLN A 54 -1.72 9.29 -5.17
N THR A 55 -2.05 7.99 -5.31
CA THR A 55 -2.48 7.15 -4.20
C THR A 55 -1.39 7.05 -3.14
N ILE A 56 -0.15 6.76 -3.56
CA ILE A 56 0.97 6.57 -2.63
C ILE A 56 1.33 7.88 -1.92
N GLU A 57 1.33 9.01 -2.63
CA GLU A 57 1.58 10.34 -2.06
C GLU A 57 0.52 10.68 -1.00
N LEU A 58 -0.76 10.48 -1.31
CA LEU A 58 -1.86 10.76 -0.37
C LEU A 58 -1.80 9.87 0.88
N LEU A 59 -1.45 8.59 0.73
CA LEU A 59 -1.30 7.67 1.86
C LEU A 59 -0.12 8.10 2.76
N LYS A 60 1.01 8.52 2.16
CA LYS A 60 2.16 9.06 2.90
C LYS A 60 1.83 10.36 3.61
N GLU A 61 1.13 11.28 2.96
CA GLU A 61 0.67 12.55 3.55
C GLU A 61 -0.18 12.31 4.80
N LYS A 62 -1.04 11.29 4.78
CA LYS A 62 -1.88 10.89 5.91
C LYS A 62 -1.18 10.01 6.95
N ASN A 63 0.13 9.77 6.83
CA ASN A 63 0.92 8.89 7.71
C ASN A 63 0.37 7.46 7.82
N ILE A 64 -0.20 6.94 6.73
CA ILE A 64 -0.74 5.56 6.67
C ILE A 64 0.39 4.63 6.24
N LYS A 65 0.56 3.50 6.94
CA LYS A 65 1.59 2.52 6.61
C LYS A 65 1.17 1.67 5.41
N VAL A 66 2.02 1.61 4.38
CA VAL A 66 1.69 0.92 3.11
C VAL A 66 2.46 -0.40 2.98
N TYR A 67 1.74 -1.46 2.61
CA TYR A 67 2.30 -2.77 2.28
C TYR A 67 1.91 -3.18 0.87
N CYS A 68 2.88 -3.29 -0.03
CA CYS A 68 2.68 -3.77 -1.39
C CYS A 68 3.10 -5.24 -1.49
N THR A 69 2.22 -6.11 -1.99
CA THR A 69 2.46 -7.57 -2.02
C THR A 69 3.69 -7.91 -2.87
N GLU A 70 3.90 -7.22 -3.99
CA GLU A 70 5.07 -7.40 -4.84
C GLU A 70 5.95 -6.15 -4.85
N PHE A 71 7.19 -6.29 -5.33
CA PHE A 71 8.10 -5.16 -5.44
C PHE A 71 7.52 -4.11 -6.39
N THR A 72 7.56 -2.86 -5.96
CA THR A 72 7.30 -1.67 -6.76
C THR A 72 8.15 -0.54 -6.19
N SER A 73 8.71 0.28 -7.06
CA SER A 73 9.52 1.43 -6.66
C SER A 73 8.73 2.36 -5.74
N LEU A 74 7.45 2.60 -6.02
CA LEU A 74 6.65 3.55 -5.25
C LEU A 74 6.52 3.19 -3.76
N CYS A 75 6.47 1.89 -3.44
CA CYS A 75 6.37 1.41 -2.05
C CYS A 75 7.73 1.06 -1.42
N HIS A 76 8.79 0.83 -2.22
CA HIS A 76 10.04 0.21 -1.74
C HIS A 76 11.34 0.98 -2.08
N CYS A 77 11.28 2.22 -2.57
CA CYS A 77 12.46 2.99 -2.99
C CYS A 77 13.49 3.37 -1.92
N ASN A 78 13.22 3.21 -0.60
CA ASN A 78 14.25 3.51 0.41
C ASN A 78 15.16 2.30 0.64
N ALA A 79 16.08 2.07 -0.30
CA ALA A 79 16.97 0.91 -0.33
C ALA A 79 17.90 0.81 0.91
N ASN A 80 18.12 1.93 1.61
CA ASN A 80 18.99 2.02 2.78
C ASN A 80 18.24 1.80 4.12
N GLU A 81 16.91 1.87 4.16
CA GLU A 81 16.10 1.66 5.37
C GLU A 81 15.55 0.23 5.52
N PHE A 82 15.43 -0.52 4.43
CA PHE A 82 14.75 -1.81 4.46
C PHE A 82 15.66 -2.97 4.05
N ASN A 83 15.79 -3.95 4.95
CA ASN A 83 16.40 -5.24 4.64
C ASN A 83 15.62 -6.05 3.59
N ARG A 84 14.41 -5.63 3.14
CA ARG A 84 13.48 -6.48 2.37
C ARG A 84 12.66 -5.65 1.35
N LYS A 85 12.43 -6.23 0.17
CA LYS A 85 12.01 -5.52 -1.06
C LYS A 85 10.59 -5.82 -1.59
N CYS A 86 9.88 -6.79 -1.02
CA CYS A 86 8.42 -6.90 -1.15
C CYS A 86 7.85 -7.66 0.06
N TYR A 87 6.52 -7.63 0.23
CA TYR A 87 5.85 -8.27 1.36
C TYR A 87 5.20 -9.64 1.05
N GLY A 88 5.25 -10.09 -0.20
CA GLY A 88 4.76 -11.40 -0.65
C GLY A 88 3.35 -11.69 -0.16
N ASP A 89 3.14 -12.92 0.33
CA ASP A 89 1.93 -13.23 1.08
C ASP A 89 1.87 -12.41 2.38
N ILE A 90 0.75 -11.73 2.57
CA ILE A 90 0.47 -10.89 3.74
C ILE A 90 -0.64 -11.56 4.56
N GLU A 91 -0.30 -12.03 5.75
CA GLU A 91 -1.25 -12.58 6.71
C GLU A 91 -1.58 -11.50 7.76
N ILE A 92 -2.88 -11.32 8.03
CA ILE A 92 -3.38 -10.50 9.14
C ILE A 92 -3.82 -11.45 10.25
N ALA A 93 -3.00 -11.58 11.29
CA ALA A 93 -3.33 -12.37 12.46
C ALA A 93 -4.09 -11.49 13.46
N VAL A 94 -5.39 -11.74 13.63
CA VAL A 94 -6.26 -10.97 14.53
C VAL A 94 -6.38 -11.68 15.87
N THR A 95 -6.29 -10.93 16.97
CA THR A 95 -6.54 -11.38 18.35
C THR A 95 -7.71 -10.60 18.95
N ASP A 96 -8.08 -10.93 20.19
CA ASP A 96 -9.19 -10.26 20.87
C ASP A 96 -8.96 -8.75 21.11
N THR A 97 -7.71 -8.30 21.10
CA THR A 97 -7.34 -6.91 21.44
C THR A 97 -6.48 -6.21 20.41
N ALA A 98 -6.01 -6.91 19.37
CA ALA A 98 -5.04 -6.37 18.43
C ALA A 98 -5.02 -7.16 17.10
N TYR A 99 -4.14 -6.72 16.20
CA TYR A 99 -3.72 -7.52 15.06
C TYR A 99 -2.22 -7.38 14.82
N GLU A 100 -1.67 -8.37 14.13
CA GLU A 100 -0.31 -8.40 13.64
C GLU A 100 -0.32 -8.60 12.12
N ILE A 101 0.51 -7.84 11.39
CA ILE A 101 0.73 -8.03 9.95
C ILE A 101 2.01 -8.83 9.77
N ARG A 102 1.87 -10.05 9.25
CA ARG A 102 2.97 -10.96 8.90
C ARG A 102 3.14 -10.97 7.39
N THR A 103 4.39 -11.00 6.95
CA THR A 103 4.72 -10.87 5.52
C THR A 103 5.83 -11.82 5.14
N GLU A 104 5.73 -12.39 3.95
CA GLU A 104 6.82 -13.09 3.28
C GLU A 104 7.79 -12.06 2.73
N LYS A 105 9.08 -12.15 3.05
CA LYS A 105 9.96 -11.02 2.75
C LYS A 105 11.26 -11.40 2.01
N GLU A 106 11.17 -12.26 1.01
CA GLU A 106 12.35 -12.71 0.24
C GLU A 106 12.11 -12.63 -1.27
N ASN A 107 12.55 -11.53 -1.91
CA ASN A 107 12.64 -11.45 -3.38
C ASN A 107 13.79 -10.53 -3.83
N PHE A 108 15.01 -11.08 -3.87
CA PHE A 108 16.26 -10.34 -4.09
C PHE A 108 16.65 -10.14 -5.58
N SER A 109 15.90 -10.66 -6.55
CA SER A 109 16.24 -10.50 -7.98
C SER A 109 15.80 -9.16 -8.58
N LEU A 110 14.91 -8.41 -7.91
CA LEU A 110 14.25 -7.21 -8.46
C LEU A 110 14.86 -5.88 -7.97
N LEU A 111 16.02 -5.95 -7.31
CA LEU A 111 16.61 -4.84 -6.55
C LEU A 111 17.44 -3.88 -7.40
N ASN A 112 17.78 -4.31 -8.61
CA ASN A 112 18.53 -3.53 -9.59
C ASN A 112 17.60 -2.69 -10.48
N HIS A 113 16.36 -2.45 -10.03
CA HIS A 113 15.40 -1.67 -10.80
C HIS A 113 15.82 -0.20 -10.84
N ILE A 114 15.84 0.39 -12.03
CA ILE A 114 16.33 1.75 -12.27
C ILE A 114 15.59 2.81 -11.44
N ALA A 115 14.34 2.55 -11.04
CA ALA A 115 13.56 3.46 -10.23
C ALA A 115 13.98 3.48 -8.74
N CYS A 116 14.86 2.58 -8.30
CA CYS A 116 15.45 2.55 -6.95
C CYS A 116 16.95 2.88 -6.94
N GLN A 117 17.52 3.23 -8.10
CA GLN A 117 18.89 3.72 -8.21
C GLN A 117 18.81 5.26 -8.16
N GLU A 118 19.55 5.87 -7.22
CA GLU A 118 19.68 7.34 -7.12
C GLU A 118 20.18 7.97 -8.42
#